data_AF-A0A261KPN6-F1
#
_entry.id   AF-A0A261KPN6-F1
#
_cell.length_a   1.000
_cell.length_b   1.000
_cell.length_c   1.000
_cell.angle_alpha   90.00
_cell.angle_beta   90.00
_cell.angle_gamma   90.00
#
_symmetry.space_group_name_H-M   'P 1'
#
loop_
_entity.id
_entity.type
_entity.pdbx_description
1 polymer ?
#
loop_
_entity_poly.entity_id
_entity_poly.type
_entity_poly.pdbx_seq_one_letter_code
_entity_poly.pdbx_strand_id
1 'polypeptide(L)'
;MVNSDKFNLRDCLEDIKNGNIQLPDFQRDWKWDDETIRRLLGSVSLSYPIGSVLLLETGSPDVKFKARLIEGVEVSKEVIPEKLILDGQQRLTALYQALMSNQPVSTTTGHKKKSIKVRYY
;
A
#
# COMPACT_ATOMS: atom_id res chain seq x y z
N MET A 1 6.63 11.39 -18.71
CA MET A 1 6.81 10.11 -19.44
C MET A 1 6.31 9.01 -18.51
N VAL A 2 5.34 8.20 -18.91
CA VAL A 2 4.91 7.06 -18.09
C VAL A 2 5.89 5.92 -18.39
N ASN A 3 6.75 5.56 -17.42
CA ASN A 3 7.63 4.41 -17.58
C ASN A 3 6.96 3.14 -17.02
N SER A 4 7.04 2.03 -17.75
CA SER A 4 6.47 0.73 -17.34
C SER A 4 7.61 -0.19 -16.91
N ASP A 5 8.33 0.20 -15.85
CA ASP A 5 9.44 -0.60 -15.33
C ASP A 5 8.92 -1.84 -14.59
N LYS A 6 9.65 -2.96 -14.73
CA LYS A 6 9.43 -4.14 -13.89
C LYS A 6 9.94 -3.82 -12.49
N PHE A 7 9.04 -3.39 -11.61
CA PHE A 7 9.36 -3.06 -10.23
C PHE A 7 9.26 -4.31 -9.35
N ASN A 8 10.28 -4.58 -8.54
CA ASN A 8 10.26 -5.68 -7.59
C ASN A 8 9.29 -5.36 -6.46
N LEU A 9 8.34 -6.26 -6.18
CA LEU A 9 7.35 -6.06 -5.12
C LEU A 9 8.01 -5.88 -3.75
N ARG A 10 9.07 -6.62 -3.45
CA ARG A 10 9.77 -6.51 -2.16
C ARG A 10 10.35 -5.12 -1.97
N ASP A 11 11.04 -4.62 -2.97
CA ASP A 11 11.67 -3.29 -2.93
C ASP A 11 10.59 -2.21 -2.78
N CYS A 12 9.45 -2.35 -3.50
CA CYS A 12 8.28 -1.49 -3.30
C CYS A 12 7.79 -1.45 -1.86
N LEU A 13 7.68 -2.61 -1.22
CA LEU A 13 7.15 -2.71 0.13
C LEU A 13 8.16 -2.21 1.18
N GLU A 14 9.46 -2.36 0.93
CA GLU A 14 10.51 -1.74 1.75
C GLU A 14 10.51 -0.21 1.62
N ASP A 15 10.33 0.34 0.41
CA ASP A 15 10.19 1.78 0.21
C ASP A 15 8.96 2.36 0.91
N ILE A 16 7.85 1.61 0.91
CA ILE A 16 6.66 1.94 1.71
C ILE A 16 6.99 1.95 3.19
N LYS A 17 7.66 0.90 3.68
CA LYS A 17 8.04 0.75 5.10
C LYS A 17 8.90 1.91 5.58
N ASN A 18 9.82 2.38 4.74
CA ASN A 18 10.74 3.47 5.05
C ASN A 18 10.09 4.86 4.87
N GLY A 19 8.87 4.94 4.32
CA GLY A 19 8.19 6.20 4.04
C GLY A 19 8.64 6.90 2.74
N ASN A 20 9.43 6.25 1.90
CA ASN A 20 9.85 6.79 0.59
C ASN A 20 8.70 6.79 -0.42
N ILE A 21 7.79 5.82 -0.31
CA ILE A 21 6.53 5.76 -1.05
C ILE A 21 5.38 6.07 -0.09
N GLN A 22 4.60 7.10 -0.39
CA GLN A 22 3.47 7.55 0.43
C GLN A 22 2.17 7.72 -0.37
N LEU A 23 1.09 8.05 0.33
CA LEU A 23 -0.21 8.37 -0.26
C LEU A 23 -0.42 9.88 -0.30
N PRO A 24 -1.01 10.43 -1.36
CA PRO A 24 -1.60 11.77 -1.29
C PRO A 24 -2.73 11.82 -0.25
N ASP A 25 -2.79 12.87 0.56
CA ASP A 25 -3.73 13.01 1.69
C ASP A 25 -5.21 13.10 1.25
N PHE A 26 -5.46 13.42 -0.02
CA PHE A 26 -6.80 13.41 -0.60
C PHE A 26 -7.30 12.01 -1.02
N GLN A 27 -6.47 10.97 -0.90
CA GLN A 27 -6.92 9.60 -1.16
C GLN A 27 -7.80 9.06 -0.04
N ARG A 28 -8.79 8.26 -0.43
CA ARG A 28 -9.76 7.64 0.48
C ARG A 28 -9.06 6.76 1.49
N ASP A 29 -9.68 6.57 2.65
CA ASP A 29 -9.13 5.69 3.66
C ASP A 29 -9.16 4.21 3.28
N TRP A 30 -8.35 3.45 4.00
CA TRP A 30 -8.30 1.99 3.94
C TRP A 30 -9.67 1.36 4.17
N LYS A 31 -10.09 0.42 3.32
CA LYS A 31 -11.45 -0.13 3.34
C LYS A 31 -11.60 -1.58 2.88
N TRP A 32 -10.52 -2.28 2.55
CA TRP A 32 -10.62 -3.66 2.09
C TRP A 32 -11.05 -4.63 3.19
N ASP A 33 -11.87 -5.61 2.82
CA ASP A 33 -12.31 -6.71 3.68
C ASP A 33 -11.35 -7.92 3.62
N ASP A 34 -11.49 -8.82 4.58
CA ASP A 34 -10.63 -10.02 4.73
C ASP A 34 -10.65 -10.90 3.48
N GLU A 35 -11.82 -11.06 2.84
CA GLU A 35 -11.95 -11.88 1.63
C GLU A 35 -11.14 -11.29 0.46
N THR A 36 -11.22 -9.98 0.25
CA THR A 36 -10.47 -9.28 -0.79
C THR A 36 -8.96 -9.41 -0.57
N ILE A 37 -8.52 -9.29 0.69
CA ILE A 37 -7.09 -9.43 1.05
C ILE A 37 -6.62 -10.86 0.79
N ARG A 38 -7.37 -11.89 1.22
CA ARG A 38 -7.03 -13.30 0.96
C ARG A 38 -6.92 -13.60 -0.53
N ARG A 39 -7.84 -13.08 -1.34
CA ARG A 39 -7.80 -13.25 -2.81
C ARG A 39 -6.57 -12.60 -3.42
N LEU A 40 -6.19 -11.41 -2.96
CA LEU A 40 -4.96 -10.76 -3.40
C LEU A 40 -3.73 -11.60 -3.04
N LEU A 41 -3.61 -12.03 -1.77
CA LEU A 41 -2.49 -12.85 -1.31
C LEU A 41 -2.39 -14.17 -2.08
N GLY A 42 -3.52 -14.86 -2.29
CA GLY A 42 -3.56 -16.08 -3.10
C GLY A 42 -3.09 -15.85 -4.54
N SER A 43 -3.46 -14.71 -5.14
CA SER A 43 -2.99 -14.35 -6.48
C SER A 43 -1.48 -14.13 -6.52
N VAL A 44 -0.92 -13.44 -5.50
CA VAL A 44 0.54 -13.24 -5.38
C VAL A 44 1.27 -14.57 -5.19
N SER A 45 0.79 -15.43 -4.28
CA SER A 45 1.40 -16.74 -4.02
C SER A 45 1.42 -17.65 -5.24
N LEU A 46 0.41 -17.56 -6.10
CA LEU A 46 0.32 -18.30 -7.36
C LEU A 46 1.01 -17.60 -8.54
N SER A 47 1.71 -16.48 -8.29
CA SER A 47 2.35 -15.66 -9.34
C SER A 47 1.38 -15.17 -10.42
N TYR A 48 0.10 -15.00 -10.07
CA TYR A 48 -0.89 -14.39 -10.96
C TYR A 48 -0.74 -12.87 -10.98
N PRO A 49 -0.96 -12.22 -12.14
CA PRO A 49 -0.87 -10.78 -12.25
C PRO A 49 -1.95 -10.11 -11.40
N ILE A 50 -1.54 -9.18 -10.53
CA ILE A 50 -2.42 -8.43 -9.63
C ILE A 50 -2.75 -7.02 -10.14
N GLY A 51 -2.53 -6.78 -11.45
CA GLY A 51 -2.69 -5.50 -12.13
C GLY A 51 -1.44 -4.60 -12.03
N SER A 52 -1.58 -3.35 -12.47
CA SER A 52 -0.54 -2.31 -12.41
C SER A 52 -0.76 -1.36 -11.23
N VAL A 53 0.27 -0.61 -10.84
CA VAL A 53 0.17 0.51 -9.89
C VAL A 53 0.66 1.78 -10.60
N LEU A 54 0.13 2.93 -10.20
CA LEU A 54 0.58 4.23 -10.73
C LEU A 54 1.27 5.01 -9.61
N LEU A 55 2.53 5.36 -9.84
CA LEU A 55 3.33 6.17 -8.93
C LEU A 55 3.70 7.50 -9.60
N LEU A 56 3.71 8.58 -8.82
CA LEU A 56 4.18 9.89 -9.21
C LEU A 56 5.51 10.16 -8.53
N GLU A 57 6.58 10.36 -9.31
CA GLU A 57 7.87 10.79 -8.77
C GLU A 57 7.78 12.24 -8.26
N THR A 58 8.18 12.45 -7.01
CA THR A 58 8.23 13.77 -6.38
C THR A 58 9.64 14.32 -6.56
N GLY A 59 9.83 15.10 -7.63
CA GLY A 59 11.13 15.71 -7.94
C GLY A 59 11.06 17.14 -8.45
N SER A 60 9.85 17.66 -8.68
CA SER A 60 9.64 19.03 -9.15
C SER A 60 9.18 19.93 -8.00
N PRO A 61 9.72 21.17 -7.87
CA PRO A 61 9.32 22.14 -6.84
C PRO A 61 7.80 22.44 -6.79
N ASP A 62 7.11 22.15 -7.88
CA ASP A 62 5.70 22.45 -8.12
C ASP A 62 4.75 21.36 -7.62
N VAL A 63 5.24 20.16 -7.32
CA VAL A 63 4.40 19.05 -6.81
C VAL A 63 4.33 19.13 -5.28
N LYS A 64 3.33 19.87 -4.78
CA LYS A 64 3.07 20.04 -3.34
C LYS A 64 1.78 19.34 -2.90
N PHE A 65 1.70 18.03 -3.13
CA PHE A 65 0.63 17.27 -2.49
C PHE A 65 0.99 17.02 -1.04
N LYS A 66 0.06 17.29 -0.12
CA LYS A 66 0.19 16.80 1.25
C LYS A 66 0.22 15.28 1.19
N ALA A 67 1.22 14.68 1.82
CA ALA A 67 1.40 13.24 1.85
C ALA A 67 1.02 12.69 3.22
N ARG A 68 0.63 11.42 3.23
CA ARG A 68 0.40 10.63 4.43
C ARG A 68 0.97 9.24 4.25
N LEU A 69 1.38 8.65 5.35
CA LEU A 69 1.86 7.28 5.37
C LEU A 69 0.74 6.29 4.99
N ILE A 70 1.16 5.14 4.49
CA ILE A 70 0.25 4.00 4.31
C ILE A 70 -0.14 3.44 5.69
N GLU A 71 -1.36 2.90 5.79
CA GLU A 71 -1.86 2.28 7.02
C GLU A 71 -0.89 1.21 7.55
N GLY A 72 -0.53 1.33 8.83
CA GLY A 72 0.39 0.42 9.53
C GLY A 72 1.89 0.71 9.29
N VAL A 73 2.24 1.77 8.56
CA VAL A 73 3.63 2.25 8.47
C VAL A 73 3.93 3.15 9.66
N GLU A 74 5.02 2.85 10.36
CA GLU A 74 5.53 3.64 11.47
C GLU A 74 6.97 4.05 11.16
N VAL A 75 7.21 5.36 11.03
CA VAL A 75 8.55 5.93 10.83
C VAL A 75 8.94 6.79 12.02
N SER A 76 10.21 6.73 12.43
CA SER A 76 10.70 7.48 13.60
C SER A 76 10.77 9.00 13.39
N LYS A 77 10.79 9.44 12.13
CA LYS A 77 10.90 10.84 11.72
C LYS A 77 10.06 11.04 10.47
N GLU A 78 9.60 12.27 10.25
CA GLU A 78 8.91 12.63 9.01
C GLU A 78 9.87 12.46 7.81
N VAL A 79 9.43 11.70 6.82
CA VAL A 79 10.17 11.41 5.58
C VAL A 79 9.47 12.12 4.43
N ILE A 80 10.23 12.86 3.63
CA ILE A 80 9.72 13.45 2.39
C ILE A 80 9.63 12.30 1.37
N PRO A 81 8.44 11.99 0.83
CA PRO A 81 8.33 10.90 -0.12
C PRO A 81 9.09 11.22 -1.41
N GLU A 82 9.67 10.20 -2.03
CA GLU A 82 10.23 10.24 -3.39
C GLU A 82 9.18 9.86 -4.44
N LYS A 83 8.12 9.15 -4.00
CA LYS A 83 7.01 8.74 -4.86
C LYS A 83 5.68 8.81 -4.11
N LEU A 84 4.63 9.19 -4.83
CA LEU A 84 3.25 9.16 -4.35
C LEU A 84 2.44 8.12 -5.13
N ILE A 85 1.68 7.29 -4.43
CA ILE A 85 0.78 6.32 -5.06
C ILE A 85 -0.45 7.08 -5.57
N LEU A 86 -0.69 7.04 -6.88
CA LEU A 86 -1.89 7.61 -7.51
C LEU A 86 -2.98 6.57 -7.75
N ASP A 87 -2.60 5.31 -8.00
CA ASP A 87 -3.49 4.15 -8.09
C ASP A 87 -2.87 2.92 -7.45
N GLY A 88 -3.71 2.00 -6.97
CA GLY A 88 -3.26 0.75 -6.35
C GLY A 88 -3.06 0.84 -4.84
N GLN A 89 -3.46 1.95 -4.22
CA GLN A 89 -3.41 2.18 -2.78
C GLN A 89 -3.83 0.96 -1.97
N GLN A 90 -5.07 0.48 -2.14
CA GLN A 90 -5.60 -0.61 -1.31
C GLN A 90 -4.83 -1.92 -1.52
N ARG A 91 -4.35 -2.19 -2.75
CA ARG A 91 -3.51 -3.38 -3.01
C ARG A 91 -2.19 -3.30 -2.25
N LEU A 92 -1.48 -2.17 -2.38
CA LEU A 92 -0.20 -1.98 -1.71
C LEU A 92 -0.34 -1.92 -0.18
N THR A 93 -1.39 -1.27 0.33
CA THR A 93 -1.72 -1.26 1.77
C THR A 93 -2.00 -2.67 2.30
N ALA A 94 -2.74 -3.49 1.57
CA ALA A 94 -3.02 -4.88 1.95
C ALA A 94 -1.74 -5.72 1.99
N LEU A 95 -0.91 -5.63 0.94
CA LEU A 95 0.35 -6.40 0.84
C LEU A 95 1.34 -5.97 1.91
N TYR A 96 1.50 -4.67 2.13
CA TYR A 96 2.37 -4.15 3.19
C TYR A 96 1.93 -4.66 4.57
N GLN A 97 0.65 -4.50 4.93
CA GLN A 97 0.17 -4.93 6.23
C GLN A 97 0.25 -6.45 6.42
N ALA A 98 0.01 -7.24 5.37
CA ALA A 98 0.01 -8.69 5.47
C ALA A 98 1.42 -9.31 5.45
N LEU A 99 2.38 -8.71 4.74
CA LEU A 99 3.69 -9.31 4.46
C LEU A 99 4.85 -8.64 5.20
N MET A 100 4.74 -7.35 5.55
CA MET A 100 5.85 -6.57 6.11
C MET A 100 5.58 -6.06 7.52
N SER A 101 4.32 -5.76 7.86
CA SER A 101 3.98 -5.24 9.18
C SER A 101 4.03 -6.34 10.25
N ASN A 102 4.53 -5.98 11.43
CA ASN A 102 4.47 -6.86 12.62
C ASN A 102 3.08 -6.85 13.29
N GLN A 103 2.16 -5.98 12.84
CA GLN A 103 0.82 -5.84 13.39
C GLN A 103 -0.21 -6.64 12.57
N PRO A 104 -1.27 -7.17 13.21
CA PRO A 104 -2.40 -7.74 12.47
C PRO A 104 -3.05 -6.69 11.56
N VAL A 105 -3.50 -7.14 10.39
CA VAL A 105 -4.23 -6.29 9.44
C VAL A 105 -5.60 -5.95 10.02
N SER A 106 -5.88 -4.65 10.19
CA SER A 106 -7.19 -4.17 10.61
C SER A 106 -8.11 -4.14 9.41
N THR A 107 -9.10 -5.03 9.36
CA THR A 107 -9.99 -5.21 8.19
C THR A 107 -11.43 -5.40 8.64
N THR A 108 -12.35 -5.65 7.70
CA THR A 108 -13.74 -5.95 8.01
C THR A 108 -14.13 -7.34 7.52
N THR A 109 -15.09 -7.97 8.20
CA THR A 109 -15.80 -9.12 7.63
C THR A 109 -16.68 -8.62 6.49
N GLY A 110 -16.73 -9.28 5.34
CA GLY A 110 -17.46 -8.84 4.15
C GLY A 110 -18.89 -8.31 4.41
N HIS A 111 -19.92 -9.16 4.29
CA HIS A 111 -21.32 -8.70 4.31
C HIS A 111 -21.78 -8.00 5.60
N LYS A 112 -21.12 -8.25 6.74
CA LYS A 112 -21.52 -7.70 8.05
C LYS A 112 -20.68 -6.49 8.51
N LYS A 113 -19.66 -6.06 7.74
CA LYS A 113 -18.74 -4.94 8.02
C LYS A 113 -18.25 -4.83 9.47
N LYS A 114 -18.14 -5.96 10.18
CA LYS A 114 -17.60 -5.97 11.54
C LYS A 114 -16.09 -5.81 11.46
N SER A 115 -15.53 -4.84 12.18
CA SER A 115 -14.09 -4.67 12.28
C SER A 115 -13.43 -5.86 12.97
N ILE A 116 -12.39 -6.40 12.36
CA ILE A 116 -11.61 -7.55 12.82
C ILE A 116 -10.11 -7.28 12.62
N LYS A 117 -9.27 -8.04 13.33
CA LYS A 117 -7.82 -8.03 13.18
C LYS A 117 -7.35 -9.42 12.77
N VAL A 118 -6.64 -9.54 11.66
CA VAL A 118 -6.25 -10.82 11.07
C VAL A 118 -4.75 -10.87 10.81
N ARG A 119 -4.11 -11.99 11.15
CA ARG A 119 -2.76 -12.34 10.68
C ARG A 119 -2.89 -13.36 9.55
N TYR A 120 -2.20 -13.11 8.46
CA TYR A 120 -2.11 -14.03 7.32
C TYR A 120 -0.77 -14.76 7.46
N TYR A 121 -0.80 -16.07 7.67
CA TYR A 121 0.34 -16.96 7.82
C TYR A 121 0.19 -18.16 6.89
#